data_AF-A0A9Q9HTS5-F1
#
_entry.id   AF-A0A9Q9HTS5-F1
#
_cell.length_a   1.000
_cell.length_b   1.000
_cell.length_c   1.000
_cell.angle_alpha   90.00
_cell.angle_beta   90.00
_cell.angle_gamma   90.00
#
_symmetry.space_group_name_H-M   'P 1'
#
loop_
_entity.id
_entity.type
_entity.pdbx_description
1 polymer ?
#
loop_
_entity_poly.entity_id
_entity_poly.type
_entity_poly.pdbx_seq_one_letter_code
_entity_poly.pdbx_strand_id
1 'polypeptide(L)'
;MFRYAPGWGAGHALRFFKVHRKQIVQCNGYETYEKLTKAERTVSPWVLVHCWTHRRRRFVKRLEKDSLPIAEETLRQIAELNTVEKSVRGLPAEARLAARHELSTPVIAAFWP
;
A
#
# COMPACT_ATOMS: atom_id res chain seq x y z
N MET A 1 17.29 -5.94 -4.96
CA MET A 1 18.26 -6.04 -3.85
C MET A 1 17.48 -6.32 -2.57
N PHE A 2 17.88 -7.34 -1.80
CA PHE A 2 17.30 -7.67 -0.49
C PHE A 2 18.32 -7.32 0.60
N ARG A 3 17.87 -6.73 1.72
CA ARG A 3 18.73 -6.42 2.87
C ARG A 3 17.99 -6.75 4.16
N TYR A 4 18.57 -7.67 4.93
CA TYR A 4 18.09 -8.01 6.28
C TYR A 4 18.65 -7.03 7.32
N ALA A 5 17.88 -6.81 8.38
CA ALA A 5 18.29 -6.08 9.56
C ALA A 5 17.73 -6.77 10.81
N PRO A 6 18.51 -6.94 11.88
CA PRO A 6 18.00 -7.48 13.13
C PRO A 6 17.13 -6.44 13.82
N GLY A 7 15.86 -6.79 14.06
CA GLY A 7 14.91 -5.93 14.76
C GLY A 7 14.10 -4.99 13.87
N TRP A 8 13.19 -4.26 14.51
CA TRP A 8 12.12 -3.51 13.84
C TRP A 8 12.29 -2.00 13.97
N GLY A 9 13.45 -1.51 14.41
CA GLY A 9 13.69 -0.08 14.67
C GLY A 9 13.81 0.76 13.40
N ALA A 10 13.32 2.01 13.44
CA ALA A 10 13.31 2.92 12.29
C ALA A 10 14.70 3.22 11.73
N GLY A 11 15.74 3.14 12.56
CA GLY A 11 17.13 3.33 12.14
C GLY A 11 17.52 2.41 10.98
N HIS A 12 16.99 1.18 10.91
CA HIS A 12 17.29 0.27 9.80
C HIS A 12 16.64 0.74 8.49
N ALA A 13 15.36 1.12 8.54
CA ALA A 13 14.66 1.64 7.37
C ALA A 13 15.27 2.96 6.88
N LEU A 14 15.58 3.89 7.79
CA LEU A 14 16.22 5.17 7.47
C LEU A 14 17.56 4.98 6.77
N ARG A 15 18.43 4.11 7.30
CA ARG A 15 19.72 3.80 6.68
C ARG A 15 19.56 3.16 5.30
N PHE A 16 18.60 2.26 5.13
CA PHE A 16 18.36 1.59 3.85
C PHE A 16 17.87 2.58 2.79
N PHE A 17 16.89 3.42 3.12
CA PHE A 17 16.30 4.34 2.16
C PHE A 17 17.11 5.63 1.94
N LYS A 18 18.06 5.99 2.83
CA LYS A 18 18.87 7.22 2.71
C LYS A 18 19.53 7.40 1.34
N VAL A 19 19.99 6.30 0.73
CA VAL A 19 20.65 6.32 -0.59
C VAL A 19 19.68 6.34 -1.77
N HIS A 20 18.37 6.20 -1.51
CA HIS A 20 17.35 6.11 -2.56
C HIS A 20 16.74 7.48 -2.82
N ARG A 21 16.67 7.88 -4.09
CA ARG A 21 16.04 9.14 -4.53
C ARG A 21 14.52 9.03 -4.71
N LYS A 22 13.98 7.80 -4.81
CA LYS A 22 12.54 7.57 -4.94
C LYS A 22 11.80 8.01 -3.68
N GLN A 23 10.60 8.55 -3.89
CA GLN A 23 9.79 9.15 -2.83
C GLN A 23 8.73 8.17 -2.31
N ILE A 24 8.25 7.23 -3.13
CA ILE A 24 7.21 6.29 -2.74
C ILE A 24 7.84 5.07 -2.05
N VAL A 25 7.39 4.79 -0.83
CA VAL A 25 7.77 3.60 -0.05
C VAL A 25 6.52 2.76 0.19
N GLN A 26 6.47 1.59 -0.44
CA GLN A 26 5.40 0.62 -0.15
C GLN A 26 5.70 -0.14 1.13
N CYS A 27 4.78 -0.12 2.10
CA CYS A 27 4.96 -0.79 3.38
C CYS A 27 3.72 -1.59 3.83
N ASN A 28 3.90 -2.43 4.84
CA ASN A 28 2.85 -3.24 5.46
C ASN A 28 2.00 -2.48 6.49
N GLY A 29 2.26 -1.18 6.69
CA GLY A 29 1.57 -0.35 7.69
C GLY A 29 2.09 -0.53 9.12
N TYR A 30 3.35 -0.97 9.28
CA TYR A 30 4.00 -0.95 10.59
C TYR A 30 4.40 0.49 10.97
N GLU A 31 4.05 0.90 12.19
CA GLU A 31 4.15 2.30 12.68
C GLU A 31 5.56 2.88 12.56
N THR A 32 6.59 2.05 12.72
CA THR A 32 7.98 2.50 12.61
C THR A 32 8.28 3.19 11.27
N TYR A 33 7.60 2.80 10.18
CA TYR A 33 7.79 3.43 8.88
C TYR A 33 7.30 4.87 8.84
N GLU A 34 6.40 5.30 9.73
CA GLU A 34 5.97 6.71 9.83
C GLU A 34 7.13 7.63 10.19
N LYS A 35 8.17 7.13 10.88
CA LYS A 35 9.38 7.92 11.13
C LYS A 35 10.15 8.28 9.86
N LEU A 36 9.90 7.58 8.74
CA LEU A 36 10.42 7.95 7.44
C LEU A 36 9.84 9.29 6.98
N THR A 37 8.53 9.50 7.10
CA THR A 37 7.89 10.74 6.58
C THR A 37 8.39 12.00 7.29
N LYS A 38 8.90 11.86 8.52
CA LYS A 38 9.45 12.94 9.36
C LYS A 38 10.96 13.12 9.23
N ALA A 39 11.65 12.28 8.46
CA ALA A 39 13.09 12.36 8.33
C ALA A 39 13.53 13.52 7.44
N GLU A 40 14.51 14.29 7.90
CA GLU A 40 15.12 15.35 7.09
C GLU A 40 15.84 14.78 5.87
N ARG A 41 15.55 15.38 4.71
CA ARG A 41 16.13 14.99 3.42
C ARG A 41 16.36 16.23 2.58
N THR A 42 17.41 16.20 1.75
CA THR A 42 17.68 17.21 0.73
C THR A 42 16.77 17.09 -0.50
N VAL A 43 15.86 16.12 -0.48
CA VAL A 43 14.83 15.87 -1.49
C VAL A 43 13.48 15.80 -0.81
N SER A 44 12.40 15.71 -1.59
CA SER A 44 11.04 15.58 -1.08
C SER A 44 10.90 14.46 -0.03
N PRO A 45 10.00 14.63 0.96
CA PRO A 45 9.71 13.61 1.96
C PRO A 45 9.32 12.27 1.33
N TRP A 46 9.53 11.17 2.07
CA TRP A 46 8.96 9.90 1.63
C TRP A 46 7.44 9.92 1.79
N VAL A 47 6.76 9.40 0.77
CA VAL A 47 5.32 9.12 0.76
C VAL A 47 5.15 7.63 1.01
N LEU A 48 4.49 7.28 2.11
CA LEU A 48 4.15 5.89 2.38
C LEU A 48 2.92 5.50 1.57
N VAL A 49 2.98 4.34 0.92
CA VAL A 49 1.82 3.69 0.32
C VAL A 49 1.62 2.34 0.97
N HIS A 50 0.39 2.03 1.39
CA HIS A 50 0.12 0.82 2.15
C HIS A 50 -0.31 -0.33 1.23
N CYS A 51 0.18 -1.52 1.53
CA CYS A 51 -0.09 -2.70 0.73
C CYS A 51 -1.53 -3.21 0.92
N TRP A 52 -2.28 -3.35 -0.18
CA TRP A 52 -3.63 -3.92 -0.20
C TRP A 52 -3.72 -5.32 0.40
N THR A 53 -2.72 -6.19 0.15
CA THR A 53 -2.67 -7.54 0.73
C THR A 53 -2.64 -7.52 2.26
N HIS A 54 -1.87 -6.60 2.85
CA HIS A 54 -1.79 -6.45 4.31
C HIS A 54 -3.09 -5.90 4.88
N ARG A 55 -3.73 -4.94 4.20
CA ARG A 55 -5.05 -4.43 4.58
C ARG A 55 -6.10 -5.54 4.53
N ARG A 56 -6.19 -6.27 3.41
CA ARG A 56 -7.10 -7.42 3.22
C ARG A 56 -7.00 -8.44 4.35
N ARG A 57 -5.78 -8.84 4.73
CA ARG A 57 -5.56 -9.83 5.80
C ARG A 57 -6.19 -9.43 7.13
N ARG A 58 -6.20 -8.13 7.46
CA ARG A 58 -6.84 -7.63 8.69
C ARG A 58 -8.35 -7.78 8.65
N PHE A 59 -8.97 -7.46 7.51
CA PHE A 59 -10.43 -7.57 7.36
C PHE A 59 -10.92 -9.01 7.28
N VAL A 60 -10.17 -9.93 6.65
CA VAL A 60 -10.48 -11.37 6.69
C VAL A 60 -10.55 -11.86 8.15
N LYS A 61 -9.52 -11.58 8.95
CA LYS A 61 -9.51 -11.94 10.38
C LYS A 61 -10.65 -11.32 11.17
N ARG A 62 -11.07 -10.10 10.79
CA ARG A 62 -12.16 -9.39 11.46
C ARG A 62 -13.51 -10.04 11.14
N LEU A 63 -13.70 -10.45 9.88
CA LEU A 63 -14.90 -11.13 9.39
C LEU A 63 -15.06 -12.51 10.03
N GLU A 64 -13.97 -13.29 10.11
CA GLU A 64 -13.95 -14.60 10.79
C GLU A 64 -14.37 -14.51 12.27
N LYS A 65 -14.18 -13.35 12.90
CA LYS A 65 -14.45 -13.16 14.33
C LYS A 65 -15.87 -12.66 14.61
N ASP A 66 -16.30 -11.56 13.97
CA ASP A 66 -17.55 -10.88 14.35
C ASP A 66 -18.47 -10.56 13.14
N SER A 67 -18.29 -11.19 11.97
CA SER A 67 -19.15 -11.02 10.77
C SER A 67 -19.66 -9.60 10.53
N LEU A 68 -18.72 -8.64 10.42
CA LEU A 68 -19.06 -7.22 10.29
C LEU A 68 -19.37 -6.86 8.82
N PRO A 69 -20.51 -6.23 8.50
CA PRO A 69 -20.85 -5.80 7.15
C PRO A 69 -19.77 -4.91 6.50
N ILE A 70 -19.13 -4.03 7.29
CA ILE A 70 -18.03 -3.19 6.80
C ILE A 70 -16.81 -4.00 6.35
N ALA A 71 -16.56 -5.16 6.97
CA ALA A 71 -15.47 -6.03 6.57
C ALA A 71 -15.75 -6.74 5.25
N GLU A 72 -16.99 -7.19 5.03
CA GLU A 72 -17.43 -7.78 3.75
C GLU A 72 -17.30 -6.77 2.61
N GLU A 73 -17.83 -5.56 2.80
CA GLU A 73 -17.77 -4.50 1.80
C GLU A 73 -16.32 -4.11 1.49
N THR A 74 -15.48 -3.96 2.52
CA THR A 74 -14.05 -3.71 2.34
C THR A 74 -13.37 -4.80 1.51
N LEU A 75 -13.67 -6.08 1.79
CA LEU A 75 -13.10 -7.20 1.05
C LEU A 75 -13.59 -7.24 -0.40
N ARG A 76 -14.87 -6.90 -0.64
CA ARG A 76 -15.46 -6.76 -1.97
C ARG A 76 -14.74 -5.69 -2.79
N GLN A 77 -14.56 -4.49 -2.22
CA GLN A 77 -13.84 -3.39 -2.88
C GLN A 77 -12.38 -3.75 -3.17
N ILE A 78 -11.67 -4.41 -2.25
CA ILE A 78 -10.31 -4.91 -2.50
C ILE A 78 -10.30 -5.97 -3.62
N ALA A 79 -11.30 -6.85 -3.68
CA ALA A 79 -11.42 -7.82 -4.76
C ALA A 79 -11.60 -7.13 -6.12
N GLU A 80 -12.41 -6.07 -6.17
CA GLU A 80 -12.64 -5.23 -7.35
C GLU A 80 -11.34 -4.60 -7.86
N LEU A 81 -10.54 -3.99 -6.97
CA LEU A 81 -9.21 -3.47 -7.32
C LEU A 81 -8.29 -4.55 -7.89
N ASN A 82 -8.31 -5.77 -7.32
CA ASN A 82 -7.50 -6.87 -7.84
C ASN A 82 -7.99 -7.36 -9.21
N THR A 83 -9.28 -7.25 -9.50
CA THR A 83 -9.84 -7.56 -10.82
C THR A 83 -9.33 -6.58 -11.87
N VAL A 84 -9.27 -5.28 -11.56
CA VAL A 84 -8.66 -4.27 -12.45
C VAL A 84 -7.19 -4.59 -12.71
N GLU A 85 -6.39 -4.88 -11.67
CA GLU A 85 -4.96 -5.20 -11.85
C GLU A 85 -4.74 -6.48 -12.66
N LYS A 86 -5.65 -7.46 -12.59
CA LYS A 86 -5.61 -8.66 -13.43
C LYS A 86 -5.91 -8.35 -14.89
N SER A 87 -6.90 -7.50 -15.17
CA SER A 87 -7.30 -7.19 -16.55
C SER A 87 -6.22 -6.44 -17.33
N VAL A 88 -5.40 -5.62 -16.64
CA VAL A 88 -4.34 -4.83 -17.27
C VAL A 88 -2.94 -5.46 -17.19
N ARG A 89 -2.85 -6.70 -16.68
CA ARG A 89 -1.57 -7.39 -16.53
C ARG A 89 -0.93 -7.64 -17.90
N GLY A 90 0.33 -7.24 -18.04
CA GLY A 90 1.09 -7.40 -19.30
C GLY A 90 0.93 -6.24 -20.29
N LEU A 91 0.01 -5.30 -20.04
CA LEU A 91 -0.15 -4.11 -20.87
C LEU A 91 0.97 -3.07 -20.62
N PRO A 92 1.20 -2.16 -21.59
CA PRO A 92 2.10 -1.02 -21.44
C PRO A 92 1.76 -0.15 -20.21
N ALA A 93 2.76 0.60 -19.72
CA ALA A 93 2.61 1.39 -18.50
C ALA A 93 1.48 2.42 -18.59
N GLU A 94 1.32 3.04 -19.75
CA GLU A 94 0.32 4.06 -20.06
C GLU A 94 -1.09 3.47 -20.04
N ALA A 95 -1.28 2.30 -20.64
CA ALA A 95 -2.56 1.59 -20.64
C ALA A 95 -2.97 1.16 -19.22
N ARG A 96 -2.02 0.66 -18.43
CA ARG A 96 -2.27 0.34 -17.01
C ARG A 96 -2.63 1.58 -16.20
N LEU A 97 -1.98 2.71 -16.46
CA LEU A 97 -2.25 3.97 -15.78
C LEU A 97 -3.65 4.48 -16.11
N ALA A 98 -4.03 4.51 -17.39
CA ALA A 98 -5.35 4.92 -17.84
C ALA A 98 -6.46 4.08 -17.19
N ALA A 99 -6.33 2.75 -17.25
CA ALA A 99 -7.31 1.85 -16.64
C ALA A 99 -7.42 2.02 -15.11
N ARG A 100 -6.32 2.28 -14.39
CA ARG A 100 -6.38 2.57 -12.96
C ARG A 100 -7.11 3.89 -12.68
N HIS A 101 -6.87 4.92 -13.49
CA HIS A 101 -7.58 6.18 -13.34
C HIS A 101 -9.07 6.04 -13.57
N GLU A 102 -9.47 5.28 -14.60
CA GLU A 102 -10.88 5.06 -14.93
C GLU A 102 -11.58 4.12 -13.94
N LEU A 103 -10.97 2.97 -13.65
CA LEU A 103 -11.64 1.86 -12.96
C LEU A 103 -11.30 1.77 -11.47
N SER A 104 -10.07 2.07 -11.07
CA SER A 104 -9.66 1.95 -9.65
C SER A 104 -9.98 3.20 -8.83
N THR A 105 -9.92 4.40 -9.42
CA THR A 105 -10.25 5.66 -8.73
C THR A 105 -11.63 5.66 -8.05
N PRO A 106 -12.74 5.28 -8.72
CA PRO A 106 -14.05 5.27 -8.06
C PRO A 106 -14.12 4.28 -6.90
N VAL A 107 -13.47 3.11 -7.03
CA VAL A 107 -13.40 2.12 -5.95
C VAL A 107 -12.62 2.66 -4.75
N ILE A 108 -11.50 3.35 -4.99
CA ILE A 108 -10.72 3.99 -3.92
C ILE A 108 -11.49 5.12 -3.26
N ALA A 109 -12.23 5.92 -4.02
CA ALA A 109 -13.08 6.99 -3.48
C ALA A 109 -14.18 6.42 -2.56
N ALA A 110 -14.83 5.32 -2.96
CA ALA A 110 -15.82 4.63 -2.14
C ALA A 110 -15.20 3.90 -0.92
N PHE A 111 -13.90 3.62 -0.95
CA PHE A 111 -13.17 2.94 0.12
C PHE A 111 -12.88 3.85 1.33
N TRP A 112 -12.88 5.16 1.13
CA TRP A 112 -12.52 6.16 2.14
C TRP A 112 -13.70 7.10 2.40
N PRO A 113 -14.66 6.73 3.27
CA PRO A 113 -15.76 7.59 3.66
C PRO A 113 -15.28 8.83 4.43
#